data_AF-A0A8S9W634-F1
#
_entry.id   AF-A0A8S9W634-F1
#
_cell.length_a   1.000
_cell.length_b   1.000
_cell.length_c   1.000
_cell.angle_alpha   90.00
_cell.angle_beta   90.00
_cell.angle_gamma   90.00
#
_symmetry.space_group_name_H-M   'P 1'
#
loop_
_entity.id
_entity.type
_entity.pdbx_description
1 polymer ?
#
loop_
_entity_poly.entity_id
_entity_poly.type
_entity_poly.pdbx_seq_one_letter_code
_entity_poly.pdbx_strand_id
1 'polypeptide(L)'
;MLLAEQFSTGVEEFLNEKVELTESIARNHANASPEEFQALFIDIYEGSTGYYALEYINASGVVVAGYPEENVPIGYNLYENNREYPIEHARDTRDTYCTNPVGLFEDGLGSFIWIPIFDGEEHKGTILGIIQMSTLAEKYLEPYDSSGYVYLIDRNTQVLYDGSGQYTAGDNYFDMLNESNPKWMHIIEEQLNGSQGTAEFTLNGKNNTSENKMIAFSPIEWRRRLWSVAVVSPATEVEEITHPALLKHTVLVLFSASIALLGGFSLILLLASWNRSLKVEVHNKTYELKQSNEFLEKANQKLKELDGLKSDFVSMVSHELKMPLAAIKTSTELLKDADENELIDKDELIEKILRNVDRQTRMVNDQLDLSQIESGMMNFKKEEVDLHEVISTSIETVEKNRL
;
A
#
# COMPACT_ATOMS: atom_id res chain seq x y z
N MET A 1 27.37 -13.32 -1.82
CA MET A 1 26.51 -14.22 -2.63
C MET A 1 26.34 -13.66 -4.03
N LEU A 2 25.62 -12.55 -4.22
CA LEU A 2 25.34 -11.95 -5.54
C LEU A 2 26.57 -11.82 -6.45
N LEU A 3 27.73 -11.41 -5.92
CA LEU A 3 28.97 -11.34 -6.69
C LEU A 3 29.44 -12.71 -7.22
N ALA A 4 29.37 -13.76 -6.38
CA ALA A 4 29.75 -15.11 -6.79
C ALA A 4 28.80 -15.66 -7.87
N GLU A 5 27.49 -15.38 -7.75
CA GLU A 5 26.49 -15.74 -8.78
C GLU A 5 26.73 -14.98 -10.09
N GLN A 6 27.06 -13.69 -10.02
CA GLN A 6 27.38 -12.87 -11.18
C GLN A 6 28.63 -13.38 -11.91
N PHE A 7 29.69 -13.72 -11.16
CA PHE A 7 30.90 -14.30 -11.74
C PHE A 7 30.64 -15.68 -12.35
N SER A 8 29.86 -16.52 -11.67
CA SER A 8 29.48 -17.84 -12.18
C SER A 8 28.75 -17.71 -13.53
N THR A 9 27.68 -16.91 -13.56
CA THR A 9 26.88 -16.67 -14.76
C THR A 9 27.73 -16.06 -15.88
N GLY A 10 28.55 -15.05 -15.57
CA GLY A 10 29.38 -14.37 -16.57
C GLY A 10 30.42 -15.30 -17.21
N VAL A 11 31.03 -16.18 -16.40
CA VAL A 11 31.97 -17.19 -16.91
C VAL A 11 31.25 -18.24 -17.76
N GLU A 12 30.08 -18.72 -17.34
CA GLU A 12 29.28 -19.68 -18.12
C GLU A 12 28.85 -19.11 -19.48
N GLU A 13 28.30 -17.90 -19.49
CA GLU A 13 27.86 -17.21 -20.71
C GLU A 13 29.04 -17.01 -21.67
N PHE A 14 30.18 -16.55 -21.16
CA PHE A 14 31.39 -16.37 -21.96
C PHE A 14 31.84 -17.68 -22.61
N LEU A 15 31.98 -18.75 -21.82
CA LEU A 15 32.46 -20.03 -22.33
C LEU A 15 31.47 -20.65 -23.33
N ASN A 16 30.16 -20.52 -23.09
CA ASN A 16 29.14 -21.00 -24.01
C ASN A 16 29.14 -20.20 -25.32
N GLU A 17 29.27 -18.88 -25.25
CA GLU A 17 29.40 -18.01 -26.44
C GLU A 17 30.57 -18.48 -27.32
N LYS A 18 31.74 -18.76 -26.73
CA LYS A 18 32.91 -19.23 -27.50
C LYS A 18 32.69 -20.59 -28.14
N VAL A 19 32.00 -21.50 -27.47
CA VAL A 19 31.65 -22.79 -28.09
C VAL A 19 30.67 -22.56 -29.25
N GLU A 20 29.61 -21.79 -29.05
CA GLU A 20 28.57 -21.57 -30.06
C GLU A 20 29.08 -20.87 -31.32
N LEU A 21 29.94 -19.85 -31.16
CA LEU A 21 30.59 -19.15 -32.26
C LEU A 21 31.45 -20.11 -33.09
N THR A 22 32.32 -20.89 -32.44
CA THR A 22 33.20 -21.82 -33.15
C THR A 22 32.41 -22.99 -33.78
N GLU A 23 31.37 -23.50 -33.12
CA GLU A 23 30.47 -24.50 -33.69
C GLU A 23 29.72 -23.96 -34.92
N SER A 24 29.37 -22.68 -34.94
CA SER A 24 28.75 -22.02 -36.10
C SER A 24 29.68 -22.03 -37.32
N ILE A 25 30.98 -21.78 -37.13
CA ILE A 25 31.98 -21.90 -38.20
C ILE A 25 32.00 -23.34 -38.74
N ALA A 26 32.16 -24.31 -37.84
CA ALA A 26 32.27 -25.73 -38.21
C ALA A 26 31.05 -26.23 -39.00
N ARG A 27 29.84 -25.77 -38.65
CA ARG A 27 28.60 -26.16 -39.36
C ARG A 27 28.45 -25.48 -40.72
N ASN A 28 28.83 -24.21 -40.85
CA ASN A 28 28.57 -23.43 -42.07
C ASN A 28 29.69 -23.52 -43.12
N HIS A 29 30.90 -23.91 -42.69
CA HIS A 29 32.11 -23.86 -43.52
C HIS A 29 32.84 -25.22 -43.58
N ALA A 30 32.10 -26.33 -43.61
CA ALA A 30 32.67 -27.67 -43.52
C ALA A 30 33.69 -28.03 -44.63
N ASN A 31 33.56 -27.41 -45.80
CA ASN A 31 34.42 -27.62 -46.97
C ASN A 31 35.38 -26.45 -47.25
N ALA A 32 35.58 -25.56 -46.27
CA ALA A 32 36.46 -24.41 -46.44
C ALA A 32 37.93 -24.82 -46.59
N SER A 33 38.69 -24.07 -47.40
CA SER A 33 40.14 -24.23 -47.50
C SER A 33 40.83 -23.73 -46.23
N PRO A 34 42.11 -24.13 -45.98
CA PRO A 34 42.88 -23.60 -44.85
C PRO A 34 42.93 -22.06 -44.84
N GLU A 35 43.06 -21.42 -46.01
CA GLU A 35 43.07 -19.96 -46.14
C GLU A 35 41.72 -19.33 -45.78
N GLU A 36 40.61 -19.98 -46.14
CA GLU A 36 39.26 -19.55 -45.77
C GLU A 36 39.04 -19.68 -44.25
N PHE A 37 39.49 -20.78 -43.63
CA PHE A 37 39.45 -20.92 -42.17
C PHE A 37 40.29 -19.84 -41.48
N GLN A 38 41.46 -19.53 -42.01
CA GLN A 38 42.31 -18.48 -41.45
C GLN A 38 41.58 -17.12 -41.45
N ALA A 39 40.93 -16.76 -42.55
CA ALA A 39 40.14 -15.52 -42.62
C ALA A 39 38.97 -15.52 -41.60
N LEU A 40 38.24 -16.64 -41.48
CA LEU A 40 37.15 -16.78 -40.51
C LEU A 40 37.62 -16.67 -39.05
N PHE A 41 38.81 -17.20 -38.76
CA PHE A 41 39.39 -17.11 -37.42
C PHE A 41 39.83 -15.70 -37.06
N ILE A 42 40.38 -14.93 -38.01
CA ILE A 42 40.67 -13.49 -37.81
C ILE A 42 39.39 -12.76 -37.43
N ASP A 43 38.32 -12.91 -38.22
CA ASP A 43 37.04 -12.22 -38.00
C ASP A 43 36.47 -12.50 -36.61
N ILE A 44 36.49 -13.75 -36.16
CA ILE A 44 35.92 -14.14 -34.86
C ILE A 44 36.85 -13.82 -33.69
N TYR A 45 38.16 -13.92 -33.88
CA TYR A 45 39.14 -13.54 -32.86
C TYR A 45 39.04 -12.05 -32.55
N GLU A 46 39.05 -11.21 -33.58
CA GLU A 46 38.92 -9.75 -33.44
C GLU A 46 37.52 -9.33 -33.01
N GLY A 47 36.48 -9.99 -33.53
CA GLY A 47 35.08 -9.60 -33.32
C GLY A 47 34.50 -10.02 -31.96
N SER A 48 34.96 -11.12 -31.37
CA SER A 48 34.36 -11.66 -30.14
C SER A 48 35.24 -11.53 -28.89
N THR A 49 36.54 -11.26 -29.04
CA THR A 49 37.57 -11.17 -27.98
C THR A 49 37.64 -12.37 -27.03
N GLY A 50 38.85 -12.75 -26.61
CA GLY A 50 39.05 -13.72 -25.53
C GLY A 50 39.29 -15.17 -25.94
N TYR A 51 39.45 -15.44 -27.24
CA TYR A 51 40.24 -16.58 -27.68
C TYR A 51 41.73 -16.23 -27.49
N TYR A 52 42.52 -17.23 -27.08
CA TYR A 52 43.99 -17.16 -27.13
C TYR A 52 44.50 -17.54 -28.52
N ALA A 53 43.91 -18.58 -29.11
CA ALA A 53 44.13 -18.99 -30.48
C ALA A 53 42.94 -19.81 -31.01
N LEU A 54 42.76 -19.78 -32.32
CA LEU A 54 41.87 -20.65 -33.08
C LEU A 54 42.72 -21.41 -34.11
N GLU A 55 42.59 -22.72 -34.17
CA GLU A 55 43.36 -23.59 -35.04
C GLU A 55 42.44 -24.47 -35.88
N TYR A 56 42.81 -24.73 -37.13
CA TYR A 56 42.20 -25.73 -37.98
C TYR A 56 43.16 -26.90 -38.16
N ILE A 57 42.70 -28.07 -37.73
CA ILE A 57 43.40 -29.33 -37.81
C ILE A 57 42.73 -30.17 -38.88
N ASN A 58 43.47 -30.57 -39.91
CA ASN A 58 42.90 -31.37 -40.99
C ASN A 58 42.58 -32.80 -40.54
N ALA A 59 41.88 -33.59 -41.37
CA ALA A 59 41.53 -34.99 -41.06
C ALA A 59 42.73 -35.91 -40.77
N SER A 60 43.95 -35.54 -41.20
CA SER A 60 45.18 -36.28 -40.86
C SER A 60 45.83 -35.85 -39.54
N GLY A 61 45.19 -34.95 -38.78
CA GLY A 61 45.65 -34.47 -37.48
C GLY A 61 46.77 -33.44 -37.53
N VAL A 62 46.97 -32.78 -38.67
CA VAL A 62 47.98 -31.73 -38.84
C VAL A 62 47.32 -30.36 -38.71
N VAL A 63 47.92 -29.47 -37.91
CA VAL A 63 47.53 -28.05 -37.82
C VAL A 63 47.90 -27.36 -39.13
N VAL A 64 46.91 -26.91 -39.91
CA VAL A 64 47.13 -26.35 -41.26
C VAL A 64 46.78 -24.87 -41.40
N ALA A 65 46.01 -24.32 -40.47
CA ALA A 65 45.71 -22.89 -40.40
C ALA A 65 45.39 -22.51 -38.95
N GLY A 66 45.51 -21.22 -38.63
CA GLY A 66 45.09 -20.69 -37.34
C GLY A 66 45.40 -19.21 -37.17
N TYR A 67 44.90 -18.63 -36.08
CA TYR A 67 45.12 -17.24 -35.72
C TYR A 67 45.06 -17.04 -34.18
N PRO A 68 45.90 -16.18 -33.59
CA PRO A 68 46.98 -15.41 -34.21
C PRO A 68 48.17 -16.29 -34.60
N GLU A 69 48.83 -16.00 -35.71
CA GLU A 69 49.84 -16.91 -36.31
C GLU A 69 51.00 -17.24 -35.36
N GLU A 70 51.38 -16.28 -34.50
CA GLU A 70 52.42 -16.46 -33.49
C GLU A 70 52.12 -17.54 -32.44
N ASN A 71 50.83 -17.80 -32.18
CA ASN A 71 50.39 -18.75 -31.16
C ASN A 71 50.03 -20.13 -31.74
N VAL A 72 50.12 -20.29 -33.07
CA VAL A 72 49.65 -21.48 -33.77
C VAL A 72 50.81 -22.31 -34.32
N PRO A 73 50.96 -23.58 -33.91
CA PRO A 73 52.06 -24.41 -34.37
C PRO A 73 51.75 -25.05 -35.74
N ILE A 74 51.77 -24.25 -36.82
CA ILE A 74 51.51 -24.72 -38.19
C ILE A 74 52.44 -25.89 -38.56
N GLY A 75 51.85 -26.97 -39.06
CA GLY A 75 52.54 -28.21 -39.43
C GLY A 75 52.69 -29.21 -38.28
N TYR A 76 52.29 -28.86 -37.05
CA TYR A 76 52.30 -29.79 -35.92
C TYR A 76 51.29 -30.93 -36.12
N ASN A 77 51.75 -32.17 -36.01
CA ASN A 77 50.94 -33.36 -36.16
C ASN A 77 50.58 -33.95 -34.78
N LEU A 78 49.29 -33.96 -34.42
CA LEU A 78 48.84 -34.45 -33.14
C LEU A 78 48.96 -35.98 -32.98
N TYR A 79 48.77 -36.75 -34.06
CA TYR A 79 48.91 -38.22 -34.03
C TYR A 79 50.38 -38.64 -33.82
N GLU A 80 51.33 -37.93 -34.43
CA GLU A 80 52.76 -38.24 -34.28
C GLU A 80 53.29 -37.88 -32.88
N ASN A 81 52.57 -37.04 -32.14
CA ASN A 81 53.00 -36.52 -30.83
C ASN A 81 52.19 -37.08 -29.64
N ASN A 82 51.39 -38.14 -29.83
CA ASN A 82 50.53 -38.74 -28.80
C ASN A 82 49.51 -37.74 -28.19
N ARG A 83 48.92 -36.88 -29.02
CA ARG A 83 47.92 -35.86 -28.65
C ARG A 83 46.59 -36.06 -29.36
N GLU A 84 46.33 -37.27 -29.87
CA GLU A 84 45.18 -37.61 -30.72
C GLU A 84 43.84 -37.73 -29.98
N TYR A 85 43.87 -38.07 -28.68
CA TYR A 85 42.65 -38.40 -27.91
C TYR A 85 41.52 -37.37 -28.05
N PRO A 86 41.74 -36.05 -27.90
CA PRO A 86 40.67 -35.06 -28.03
C PRO A 86 40.05 -35.01 -29.43
N ILE A 87 40.86 -35.18 -30.48
CA ILE A 87 40.39 -35.20 -31.88
C ILE A 87 39.54 -36.45 -32.10
N GLU A 88 40.04 -37.61 -31.69
CA GLU A 88 39.32 -38.87 -31.85
C GLU A 88 38.01 -38.88 -31.06
N HIS A 89 38.04 -38.37 -29.81
CA HIS A 89 36.84 -38.26 -29.00
C HIS A 89 35.78 -37.36 -29.64
N ALA A 90 36.16 -36.16 -30.08
CA ALA A 90 35.26 -35.24 -30.76
C ALA A 90 34.71 -35.86 -32.06
N ARG A 91 35.57 -36.47 -32.88
CA ARG A 91 35.19 -37.16 -34.12
C ARG A 91 34.21 -38.30 -33.86
N ASP A 92 34.53 -39.21 -32.95
CA ASP A 92 33.78 -40.44 -32.74
C ASP A 92 32.42 -40.18 -32.08
N THR A 93 32.35 -39.16 -31.20
CA THR A 93 31.09 -38.73 -30.57
C THR A 93 30.27 -37.78 -31.43
N ARG A 94 30.90 -37.15 -32.44
CA ARG A 94 30.33 -36.05 -33.24
C ARG A 94 29.81 -34.90 -32.39
N ASP A 95 30.42 -34.69 -31.23
CA ASP A 95 30.06 -33.66 -30.26
C ASP A 95 31.29 -32.81 -29.92
N THR A 96 31.04 -31.59 -29.47
CA THR A 96 32.10 -30.69 -29.00
C THR A 96 32.72 -31.26 -27.72
N TYR A 97 34.04 -31.38 -27.72
CA TYR A 97 34.78 -31.81 -26.54
C TYR A 97 35.55 -30.64 -25.92
N CYS A 98 35.27 -30.34 -24.65
CA CYS A 98 36.02 -29.33 -23.91
C CYS A 98 37.00 -30.01 -22.93
N THR A 99 38.21 -29.47 -22.73
CA THR A 99 39.22 -29.97 -21.76
C THR A 99 39.31 -29.11 -20.51
N ASN A 100 39.62 -29.71 -19.34
CA ASN A 100 39.87 -28.90 -18.14
C ASN A 100 41.06 -28.01 -18.47
N PRO A 101 41.24 -26.88 -17.78
CA PRO A 101 42.41 -26.07 -18.02
C PRO A 101 43.67 -26.93 -17.92
N VAL A 102 44.41 -27.02 -19.02
CA VAL A 102 45.69 -27.75 -19.10
C VAL A 102 46.78 -26.76 -19.48
N GLY A 103 48.03 -27.14 -19.20
CA GLY A 103 49.19 -26.31 -19.56
C GLY A 103 49.21 -26.02 -21.05
N LEU A 104 49.38 -24.74 -21.39
CA LEU A 104 49.61 -24.30 -22.77
C LEU A 104 51.06 -24.61 -23.19
N PHE A 105 51.35 -24.47 -24.48
CA PHE A 105 52.74 -24.52 -24.96
C PHE A 105 53.57 -23.34 -24.45
N GLU A 106 52.92 -22.19 -24.33
CA GLU A 106 53.41 -21.06 -23.54
C GLU A 106 53.05 -21.21 -22.06
N ASP A 107 53.50 -20.28 -21.22
CA ASP A 107 53.23 -20.33 -19.78
C ASP A 107 51.74 -20.12 -19.45
N GLY A 108 51.24 -20.83 -18.42
CA GLY A 108 49.86 -20.74 -17.94
C GLY A 108 48.92 -21.88 -18.35
N LEU A 109 47.65 -21.75 -17.97
CA LEU A 109 46.59 -22.73 -18.23
C LEU A 109 45.58 -22.23 -19.27
N GLY A 110 45.09 -23.14 -20.10
CA GLY A 110 43.99 -22.88 -21.02
C GLY A 110 43.02 -24.04 -21.16
N SER A 111 41.76 -23.72 -21.41
CA SER A 111 40.72 -24.67 -21.79
C SER A 111 40.68 -24.80 -23.30
N PHE A 112 40.67 -26.04 -23.79
CA PHE A 112 40.64 -26.37 -25.21
C PHE A 112 39.23 -26.79 -25.60
N ILE A 113 38.74 -26.26 -26.71
CA ILE A 113 37.41 -26.51 -27.28
C ILE A 113 37.62 -27.20 -28.63
N TRP A 114 37.38 -28.51 -28.68
CA TRP A 114 37.58 -29.35 -29.85
C TRP A 114 36.26 -29.57 -30.55
N ILE A 115 36.10 -28.99 -31.74
CA ILE A 115 34.85 -29.01 -32.51
C ILE A 115 35.08 -29.77 -33.81
N PRO A 116 34.47 -30.95 -33.97
CA PRO A 116 34.67 -31.75 -35.17
C PRO A 116 33.87 -31.17 -36.34
N ILE A 117 34.46 -31.21 -37.52
CA ILE A 117 33.86 -30.73 -38.77
C ILE A 117 33.46 -31.93 -39.62
N PHE A 118 32.21 -31.94 -40.09
CA PHE A 118 31.67 -33.00 -40.93
C PHE A 118 31.00 -32.45 -42.17
N ASP A 119 31.19 -33.13 -43.30
CA ASP A 119 30.34 -33.02 -44.49
C ASP A 119 29.61 -34.35 -44.69
N GLY A 120 28.32 -34.38 -44.35
CA GLY A 120 27.57 -35.63 -44.24
C GLY A 120 28.17 -36.55 -43.17
N GLU A 121 28.67 -37.72 -43.59
CA GLU A 121 29.33 -38.71 -42.72
C GLU A 121 30.86 -38.57 -42.69
N GLU A 122 31.43 -37.74 -43.56
CA GLU A 122 32.88 -37.59 -43.69
C GLU A 122 33.42 -36.55 -42.71
N HIS A 123 34.37 -36.94 -41.87
CA HIS A 123 35.11 -36.02 -41.01
C HIS A 123 36.13 -35.24 -41.85
N LYS A 124 35.97 -33.92 -41.91
CA LYS A 124 36.84 -33.03 -42.71
C LYS A 124 38.02 -32.50 -41.92
N GLY A 125 37.88 -32.40 -40.60
CA GLY A 125 38.89 -31.88 -39.70
C GLY A 125 38.28 -31.46 -38.37
N THR A 126 39.04 -30.74 -37.55
CA THR A 126 38.61 -30.28 -36.23
C THR A 126 39.07 -28.85 -36.05
N ILE A 127 38.18 -27.98 -35.56
CA ILE A 127 38.54 -26.66 -35.08
C ILE A 127 38.92 -26.79 -33.61
N LEU A 128 40.05 -26.20 -33.22
CA LEU A 128 40.46 -26.05 -31.84
C LEU A 128 40.35 -24.57 -31.45
N GLY A 129 39.51 -24.26 -30.48
CA GLY A 129 39.51 -22.97 -29.79
C GLY A 129 40.23 -23.06 -28.45
N ILE A 130 41.12 -22.13 -28.16
CA ILE A 130 41.86 -22.08 -26.89
C ILE A 130 41.41 -20.85 -26.12
N ILE A 131 41.04 -21.03 -24.85
CA ILE A 131 40.72 -19.94 -23.92
C ILE A 131 41.70 -19.99 -22.76
N GLN A 132 42.51 -18.95 -22.61
CA GLN A 132 43.46 -18.85 -21.51
C GLN A 132 42.74 -18.44 -20.21
N MET A 133 43.12 -19.05 -19.08
CA MET A 133 42.50 -18.76 -17.79
C MET A 133 42.76 -17.33 -17.31
N SER A 134 43.91 -16.75 -17.65
CA SER A 134 44.21 -15.34 -17.36
C SER A 134 43.23 -14.40 -18.05
N THR A 135 42.93 -14.62 -19.33
CA THR A 135 41.96 -13.82 -20.10
C THR A 135 40.56 -13.91 -19.50
N LEU A 136 40.14 -15.11 -19.09
CA LEU A 136 38.87 -15.33 -18.41
C LEU A 136 38.82 -14.59 -17.07
N ALA A 137 39.91 -14.64 -16.31
CA ALA A 137 40.00 -14.00 -15.01
C ALA A 137 40.02 -12.47 -15.10
N GLU A 138 40.80 -11.88 -15.99
CA GLU A 138 40.85 -10.43 -16.21
C GLU A 138 39.48 -9.87 -16.64
N LYS A 139 38.72 -10.64 -17.43
CA LYS A 139 37.44 -10.17 -17.95
C LYS A 139 36.28 -10.32 -16.95
N TYR A 140 36.31 -11.36 -16.10
CA TYR A 140 35.14 -11.74 -15.29
C TYR A 140 35.40 -11.91 -13.80
N LEU A 141 36.65 -12.06 -13.35
CA LEU A 141 36.97 -12.45 -11.97
C LEU A 141 37.71 -11.36 -11.18
N GLU A 142 37.77 -10.13 -11.69
CA GLU A 142 38.37 -9.02 -10.95
C GLU A 142 37.55 -8.69 -9.69
N PRO A 143 38.18 -8.65 -8.50
CA PRO A 143 37.50 -8.25 -7.28
C PRO A 143 37.09 -6.78 -7.33
N TYR A 144 35.88 -6.48 -6.84
CA TYR A 144 35.35 -5.12 -6.77
C TYR A 144 36.08 -4.23 -5.75
N ASP A 145 36.76 -4.83 -4.77
CA ASP A 145 37.48 -4.14 -3.70
C ASP A 145 38.91 -4.65 -3.55
N SER A 146 39.79 -3.78 -3.09
CA SER A 146 41.24 -3.95 -2.95
C SER A 146 41.71 -4.94 -1.87
N SER A 147 40.81 -5.34 -0.96
CA SER A 147 41.07 -6.18 0.21
C SER A 147 40.59 -7.63 0.07
N GLY A 148 39.60 -7.85 -0.81
CA GLY A 148 39.05 -9.16 -1.15
C GLY A 148 39.76 -9.79 -2.33
N TYR A 149 39.46 -11.05 -2.59
CA TYR A 149 39.96 -11.77 -3.77
C TYR A 149 38.94 -12.78 -4.27
N VAL A 150 39.11 -13.19 -5.52
CA VAL A 150 38.32 -14.22 -6.18
C VAL A 150 39.24 -15.41 -6.47
N TYR A 151 38.75 -16.62 -6.30
CA TYR A 151 39.43 -17.81 -6.80
C TYR A 151 38.46 -18.71 -7.56
N LEU A 152 39.02 -19.52 -8.45
CA LEU A 152 38.31 -20.49 -9.26
C LEU A 152 39.00 -21.85 -9.12
N ILE A 153 38.24 -22.88 -8.80
CA ILE A 153 38.74 -24.26 -8.68
C ILE A 153 37.91 -25.22 -9.53
N ASP A 154 38.54 -26.29 -9.99
CA ASP A 154 37.84 -27.42 -10.61
C ASP A 154 37.41 -28.47 -9.57
N ARG A 155 36.67 -29.49 -10.03
CA ARG A 155 36.19 -30.60 -9.20
C ARG A 155 37.31 -31.49 -8.61
N ASN A 156 38.54 -31.36 -9.08
CA ASN A 156 39.72 -32.07 -8.57
C ASN A 156 40.57 -31.15 -7.68
N THR A 157 40.00 -30.03 -7.22
CA THR A 157 40.66 -28.95 -6.46
C THR A 157 41.87 -28.35 -7.13
N GLN A 158 41.96 -28.44 -8.45
CA GLN A 158 42.97 -27.70 -9.18
C GLN A 158 42.59 -26.22 -9.21
N VAL A 159 43.55 -25.36 -8.87
CA VAL A 159 43.41 -23.91 -8.97
C VAL A 159 43.40 -23.53 -10.44
N LEU A 160 42.30 -22.94 -10.89
CA LEU A 160 42.17 -22.39 -12.24
C LEU A 160 42.54 -20.90 -12.25
N TYR A 161 42.23 -20.20 -11.16
CA TYR A 161 42.61 -18.82 -10.91
C TYR A 161 42.66 -18.53 -9.40
N ASP A 162 43.60 -17.71 -8.96
CA ASP A 162 43.67 -17.19 -7.59
C ASP A 162 44.07 -15.71 -7.57
N GLY A 163 43.11 -14.84 -7.30
CA GLY A 163 43.31 -13.40 -7.17
C GLY A 163 44.03 -12.98 -5.89
N SER A 164 44.24 -13.89 -4.93
CA SER A 164 44.99 -13.58 -3.71
C SER A 164 46.49 -13.47 -3.94
N GLY A 165 46.98 -14.02 -5.07
CA GLY A 165 48.39 -14.14 -5.39
C GLY A 165 49.15 -15.12 -4.49
N GLN A 166 48.43 -15.92 -3.68
CA GLN A 166 49.04 -16.95 -2.85
C GLN A 166 49.28 -18.23 -3.64
N TYR A 167 48.47 -18.47 -4.65
CA TYR A 167 48.47 -19.69 -5.45
C TYR A 167 48.60 -19.38 -6.93
N THR A 168 49.12 -20.36 -7.66
CA THR A 168 49.29 -20.30 -9.11
C THR A 168 48.34 -21.27 -9.78
N ALA A 169 47.95 -20.93 -11.01
CA ALA A 169 47.09 -21.80 -11.81
C ALA A 169 47.77 -23.17 -12.01
N GLY A 170 47.08 -24.24 -11.63
CA GLY A 170 47.57 -25.62 -11.72
C GLY A 170 47.90 -26.24 -10.36
N ASP A 171 48.09 -25.43 -9.32
CA ASP A 171 48.29 -25.89 -7.95
C ASP A 171 47.09 -26.72 -7.46
N ASN A 172 47.34 -27.68 -6.58
CA ASN A 172 46.26 -28.38 -5.89
C ASN A 172 45.92 -27.63 -4.60
N TYR A 173 44.69 -27.13 -4.52
CA TYR A 173 44.21 -26.36 -3.37
C TYR A 173 44.18 -27.20 -2.08
N PHE A 174 44.04 -28.54 -2.16
CA PHE A 174 44.09 -29.43 -0.98
C PHE A 174 45.49 -29.60 -0.40
N ASP A 175 46.54 -29.62 -1.23
CA ASP A 175 47.93 -29.79 -0.77
C ASP A 175 48.39 -28.62 0.13
N MET A 176 47.57 -27.57 0.20
CA MET A 176 47.86 -26.29 0.84
C MET A 176 47.03 -26.08 2.11
N LEU A 177 46.17 -27.04 2.47
CA LEU A 177 45.49 -27.07 3.76
C LEU A 177 46.40 -27.64 4.83
N ASN A 178 46.98 -26.75 5.64
CA ASN A 178 47.48 -27.15 6.95
C ASN A 178 46.28 -27.71 7.74
N GLU A 179 46.33 -28.99 8.13
CA GLU A 179 45.22 -29.93 8.47
C GLU A 179 44.20 -29.50 9.56
N SER A 180 44.06 -28.22 9.91
CA SER A 180 43.42 -27.79 11.17
C SER A 180 42.19 -26.88 11.04
N ASN A 181 41.60 -26.68 9.84
CA ASN A 181 40.37 -25.89 9.71
C ASN A 181 39.16 -26.72 9.19
N PRO A 182 38.36 -27.34 10.08
CA PRO A 182 37.22 -28.16 9.68
C PRO A 182 36.12 -27.36 8.96
N LYS A 183 35.98 -26.05 9.23
CA LYS A 183 35.02 -25.20 8.50
C LYS A 183 35.43 -25.06 7.03
N TRP A 184 36.72 -24.90 6.77
CA TRP A 184 37.23 -24.77 5.40
C TRP A 184 37.03 -26.06 4.59
N MET A 185 37.28 -27.22 5.20
CA MET A 185 37.02 -28.51 4.55
C MET A 185 35.57 -28.65 4.11
N HIS A 186 34.62 -28.25 4.98
CA HIS A 186 33.20 -28.29 4.64
C HIS A 186 32.86 -27.36 3.45
N ILE A 187 33.42 -26.14 3.45
CA ILE A 187 33.22 -25.17 2.36
C ILE A 187 33.72 -25.72 1.01
N ILE A 188 34.90 -26.35 1.00
CA ILE A 188 35.42 -26.99 -0.22
C ILE A 188 34.54 -28.17 -0.63
N GLU A 189 34.12 -29.02 0.31
CA GLU A 189 33.23 -30.15 0.02
C GLU A 189 31.91 -29.70 -0.61
N GLU A 190 31.30 -28.61 -0.12
CA GLU A 190 30.10 -28.02 -0.72
C GLU A 190 30.35 -27.55 -2.15
N GLN A 191 31.47 -26.87 -2.40
CA GLN A 191 31.86 -26.41 -3.74
C GLN A 191 32.05 -27.57 -4.72
N LEU A 192 32.73 -28.65 -4.31
CA LEU A 192 32.99 -29.83 -5.16
C LEU A 192 31.72 -30.64 -5.49
N ASN A 193 30.70 -30.51 -4.64
CA ASN A 193 29.38 -31.09 -4.85
C ASN A 193 28.46 -30.20 -5.71
N GLY A 194 28.92 -29.01 -6.11
CA GLY A 194 28.16 -28.08 -6.93
C GLY A 194 27.12 -27.30 -6.13
N SER A 195 27.30 -27.20 -4.82
CA SER A 195 26.45 -26.35 -3.98
C SER A 195 26.85 -24.88 -4.12
N GLN A 196 25.88 -24.00 -3.91
CA GLN A 196 26.09 -22.57 -3.75
C GLN A 196 25.91 -22.18 -2.28
N GLY A 197 26.68 -21.21 -1.77
CA GLY A 197 26.58 -20.88 -0.35
C GLY A 197 27.46 -19.72 0.10
N THR A 198 27.31 -19.40 1.39
CA THR A 198 28.15 -18.44 2.10
C THR A 198 28.61 -19.02 3.41
N ALA A 199 29.85 -18.75 3.81
CA ALA A 199 30.38 -19.23 5.06
C ALA A 199 31.40 -18.25 5.66
N GLU A 200 31.66 -18.43 6.95
CA GLU A 200 32.73 -17.76 7.68
C GLU A 200 33.86 -18.73 7.95
N PHE A 201 35.09 -18.30 7.71
CA PHE A 201 36.27 -19.06 8.05
C PHE A 201 37.38 -18.14 8.53
N THR A 202 38.29 -18.71 9.30
CA THR A 202 39.46 -18.00 9.82
C THR A 202 40.69 -18.43 9.02
N LEU A 203 41.37 -17.46 8.40
CA LEU A 203 42.63 -17.71 7.72
C LEU A 203 43.78 -17.30 8.64
N ASN A 204 44.69 -18.24 8.93
CA ASN A 204 45.92 -17.92 9.65
C ASN A 204 46.94 -17.37 8.64
N GLY A 205 47.20 -16.07 8.68
CA GLY A 205 48.20 -15.44 7.82
C GLY A 205 49.63 -15.88 8.17
N LYS A 206 50.57 -15.65 7.24
CA LYS A 206 52.01 -15.96 7.39
C LYS A 206 52.65 -15.31 8.63
N ASN A 207 52.03 -14.27 9.19
CA ASN A 207 52.50 -13.51 10.37
C ASN A 207 51.77 -13.86 11.68
N ASN A 208 51.09 -15.01 11.76
CA ASN A 208 50.31 -15.43 12.94
C ASN A 208 49.12 -14.49 13.27
N THR A 209 48.73 -13.65 12.31
CA THR A 209 47.51 -12.85 12.37
C THR A 209 46.35 -13.69 11.85
N SER A 210 45.42 -14.01 12.74
CA SER A 210 44.17 -14.68 12.42
C SER A 210 43.16 -13.64 11.94
N GLU A 211 42.74 -13.74 10.69
CA GLU A 211 41.72 -12.85 10.11
C GLU A 211 40.46 -13.66 9.81
N ASN A 212 39.31 -13.16 10.27
CA ASN A 212 38.02 -13.72 9.92
C ASN A 212 37.62 -13.24 8.52
N LYS A 213 37.27 -14.19 7.66
CA LYS A 213 36.89 -13.94 6.28
C LYS A 213 35.50 -14.50 6.02
N MET A 214 34.76 -13.78 5.21
CA MET A 214 33.52 -14.22 4.59
C MET A 214 33.85 -14.77 3.21
N ILE A 215 33.29 -15.93 2.88
CA ILE A 215 33.33 -16.50 1.54
C ILE A 215 31.92 -16.66 1.01
N ALA A 216 31.73 -16.36 -0.27
CA ALA A 216 30.55 -16.73 -1.04
C ALA A 216 31.01 -17.52 -2.26
N PHE A 217 30.37 -18.64 -2.55
CA PHE A 217 30.75 -19.52 -3.66
C PHE A 217 29.53 -19.93 -4.48
N SER A 218 29.75 -20.14 -5.77
CA SER A 218 28.73 -20.53 -6.74
C SER A 218 29.33 -21.54 -7.73
N PRO A 219 28.58 -22.61 -8.09
CA PRO A 219 29.02 -23.55 -9.10
C PRO A 219 29.04 -22.89 -10.48
N ILE A 220 29.89 -23.42 -11.36
CA ILE A 220 29.94 -23.11 -12.79
C ILE A 220 29.81 -24.46 -13.52
N GLU A 221 28.74 -24.63 -14.29
CA GLU A 221 28.46 -25.81 -15.08
C GLU A 221 28.71 -25.55 -16.58
N TRP A 222 29.86 -26.01 -17.09
CA TRP A 222 30.22 -25.82 -18.50
C TRP A 222 30.44 -27.15 -19.21
N ARG A 223 29.58 -27.50 -20.18
CA ARG A 223 29.70 -28.70 -21.05
C ARG A 223 30.13 -29.98 -20.28
N ARG A 224 29.43 -30.26 -19.16
CA ARG A 224 29.67 -31.39 -18.21
C ARG A 224 30.86 -31.25 -17.25
N ARG A 225 31.45 -30.07 -17.15
CA ARG A 225 32.41 -29.72 -16.11
C ARG A 225 31.74 -28.95 -15.01
N LEU A 226 32.19 -29.22 -13.80
CA LEU A 226 31.81 -28.48 -12.61
C LEU A 226 33.06 -27.76 -12.10
N TRP A 227 33.01 -26.44 -12.13
CA TRP A 227 33.95 -25.57 -11.44
C TRP A 227 33.22 -24.85 -10.30
N SER A 228 33.96 -24.20 -9.42
CA SER A 228 33.40 -23.35 -8.39
C SER A 228 34.17 -22.04 -8.35
N VAL A 229 33.44 -20.93 -8.46
CA VAL A 229 33.98 -19.59 -8.22
C VAL A 229 33.65 -19.17 -6.81
N ALA A 230 34.65 -18.61 -6.13
CA ALA A 230 34.50 -18.14 -4.76
C ALA A 230 35.03 -16.72 -4.63
N VAL A 231 34.28 -15.90 -3.91
CA VAL A 231 34.63 -14.53 -3.55
C VAL A 231 34.90 -14.50 -2.06
N VAL A 232 36.09 -14.04 -1.68
CA VAL A 232 36.56 -13.95 -0.31
C VAL A 232 36.77 -12.49 0.06
N SER A 233 36.25 -12.06 1.21
CA SER A 233 36.39 -10.70 1.72
C SER A 233 36.59 -10.72 3.24
N PRO A 234 37.33 -9.75 3.83
CA PRO A 234 37.42 -9.59 5.28
C PRO A 234 36.02 -9.43 5.92
N ALA A 235 35.76 -10.15 7.01
CA ALA A 235 34.45 -10.09 7.68
C ALA A 235 34.14 -8.67 8.20
N THR A 236 35.15 -7.93 8.65
CA THR A 236 35.00 -6.54 9.14
C THR A 236 34.47 -5.58 8.09
N GLU A 237 34.86 -5.74 6.83
CA GLU A 237 34.37 -4.89 5.74
C GLU A 237 32.94 -5.24 5.35
N VAL A 238 32.61 -6.54 5.35
CA VAL A 238 31.22 -6.98 5.16
C VAL A 238 30.33 -6.44 6.28
N GLU A 239 30.81 -6.43 7.52
CA GLU A 239 30.13 -5.82 8.67
C GLU A 239 29.98 -4.28 8.50
N GLU A 240 31.05 -3.58 8.10
CA GLU A 240 31.02 -2.13 7.85
C GLU A 240 30.05 -1.72 6.74
N ILE A 241 29.84 -2.58 5.72
CA ILE A 241 28.87 -2.34 4.65
C ILE A 241 27.44 -2.67 5.12
N THR A 242 27.26 -3.74 5.92
CA THR A 242 25.92 -4.23 6.32
C THR A 242 25.29 -3.43 7.46
N HIS A 243 26.07 -2.97 8.45
CA HIS A 243 25.58 -2.19 9.58
C HIS A 243 24.86 -0.88 9.18
N PRO A 244 25.42 0.00 8.31
CA PRO A 244 24.74 1.22 7.91
C PRO A 244 23.49 0.97 7.04
N ALA A 245 23.44 -0.14 6.29
CA ALA A 245 22.28 -0.50 5.48
C ALA A 245 21.07 -0.89 6.35
N LEU A 246 21.27 -1.78 7.32
CA LEU A 246 20.21 -2.20 8.25
C LEU A 246 19.74 -1.03 9.14
N LEU A 247 20.65 -0.14 9.54
CA LEU A 247 20.33 1.01 10.36
C LEU A 247 19.46 2.03 9.59
N LYS A 248 19.74 2.28 8.31
CA LYS A 248 18.89 3.11 7.44
C LYS A 248 17.46 2.56 7.34
N HIS A 249 17.30 1.25 7.10
CA HIS A 249 15.98 0.63 7.03
C HIS A 249 15.22 0.72 8.38
N THR A 250 15.91 0.46 9.49
CA THR A 250 15.31 0.53 10.83
C THR A 250 14.84 1.96 11.15
N VAL A 251 15.65 2.97 10.85
CA VAL A 251 15.29 4.38 11.06
C VAL A 251 14.07 4.78 10.21
N LEU A 252 14.00 4.35 8.95
CA LEU A 252 12.87 4.65 8.06
C LEU A 252 11.56 4.04 8.59
N VAL A 253 11.61 2.79 9.07
CA VAL A 253 10.45 2.13 9.69
C VAL A 253 10.01 2.88 10.95
N LEU A 254 10.93 3.23 11.85
CA LEU A 254 10.61 3.99 13.07
C LEU A 254 10.01 5.38 12.77
N PHE A 255 10.53 6.06 11.74
CA PHE A 255 10.01 7.33 11.29
C PHE A 255 8.56 7.20 10.78
N SER A 256 8.29 6.19 9.94
CA SER A 256 6.94 5.92 9.44
C SER A 256 5.94 5.57 10.56
N ALA A 257 6.36 4.78 11.55
CA ALA A 257 5.54 4.44 12.70
C ALA A 257 5.23 5.68 13.56
N SER A 258 6.21 6.57 13.74
CA SER A 258 6.05 7.81 14.50
C SER A 258 5.02 8.74 13.85
N ILE A 259 5.05 8.88 12.52
CA ILE A 259 4.05 9.67 11.76
C ILE A 259 2.65 9.08 11.94
N ALA A 260 2.50 7.76 11.83
CA ALA A 260 1.21 7.09 12.00
C ALA A 260 0.62 7.31 13.40
N LEU A 261 1.45 7.19 14.45
CA LEU A 261 1.04 7.44 15.84
C LEU A 261 0.63 8.89 16.07
N LEU A 262 1.41 9.85 15.57
CA LEU A 262 1.08 11.27 15.69
C LEU A 262 -0.20 11.63 14.93
N GLY A 263 -0.38 11.10 13.73
CA GLY A 263 -1.59 11.27 12.93
C GLY A 263 -2.82 10.69 13.63
N GLY A 264 -2.71 9.47 14.17
CA GLY A 264 -3.78 8.83 14.94
C GLY A 264 -4.13 9.62 16.21
N PHE A 265 -3.13 10.08 16.96
CA PHE A 265 -3.34 10.89 18.16
C PHE A 265 -4.02 12.23 17.83
N SER A 266 -3.58 12.91 16.77
CA SER A 266 -4.21 14.15 16.29
C SER A 266 -5.68 13.94 15.89
N LEU A 267 -5.99 12.84 15.21
CA LEU A 267 -7.36 12.50 14.82
C LEU A 267 -8.26 12.26 16.04
N ILE A 268 -7.75 11.57 17.08
CA ILE A 268 -8.49 11.34 18.32
C ILE A 268 -8.82 12.67 19.02
N LEU A 269 -7.87 13.61 19.08
CA LEU A 269 -8.09 14.93 19.67
C LEU A 269 -9.13 15.75 18.88
N LEU A 270 -9.09 15.69 17.56
CA LEU A 270 -10.10 16.33 16.70
C LEU A 270 -11.49 15.76 16.96
N LEU A 271 -11.63 14.43 16.97
CA LEU A 271 -12.91 13.77 17.24
C LEU A 271 -13.43 14.08 18.65
N ALA A 272 -12.54 14.11 19.66
CA ALA A 272 -12.90 14.43 21.03
C ALA A 272 -13.39 15.89 21.17
N SER A 273 -12.70 16.84 20.53
CA SER A 273 -13.11 18.25 20.53
C SER A 273 -14.45 18.45 19.81
N TRP A 274 -14.63 17.81 18.66
CA TRP A 274 -15.89 17.87 17.92
C TRP A 274 -17.06 17.28 18.71
N ASN A 275 -16.86 16.11 19.33
CA ASN A 275 -17.88 15.47 20.18
C ASN A 275 -18.30 16.38 21.36
N ARG A 276 -17.35 17.10 21.97
CA ARG A 276 -17.65 18.05 23.05
C ARG A 276 -18.52 19.21 22.56
N SER A 277 -18.19 19.79 21.40
CA SER A 277 -18.99 20.87 20.80
C SER A 277 -20.41 20.40 20.43
N LEU A 278 -20.52 19.23 19.81
CA LEU A 278 -21.80 18.59 19.48
C LEU A 278 -22.68 18.39 20.71
N LYS A 279 -22.11 17.91 21.83
CA LYS A 279 -22.87 17.74 23.08
C LYS A 279 -23.43 19.05 23.63
N VAL A 280 -22.64 20.14 23.57
CA VAL A 280 -23.10 21.46 24.03
C VAL A 280 -24.23 21.97 23.13
N GLU A 281 -24.07 21.85 21.81
CA GLU A 281 -25.09 22.32 20.87
C GLU A 281 -26.40 21.55 20.98
N VAL A 282 -26.32 20.21 21.08
CA VAL A 282 -27.49 19.36 21.32
C VAL A 282 -28.18 19.73 22.63
N HIS A 283 -27.41 19.98 23.71
CA HIS A 283 -27.98 20.39 24.98
C HIS A 283 -28.72 21.74 24.88
N ASN A 284 -28.10 22.74 24.24
CA ASN A 284 -28.72 24.06 24.03
C ASN A 284 -30.00 23.95 23.20
N LYS A 285 -29.99 23.22 22.09
CA LYS A 285 -31.18 23.01 21.25
C LYS A 285 -32.29 22.27 21.99
N THR A 286 -31.93 21.27 22.79
CA THR A 286 -32.89 20.55 23.63
C THR A 286 -33.51 21.46 24.68
N TYR A 287 -32.71 22.34 25.28
CA TYR A 287 -33.19 23.32 26.26
C TYR A 287 -34.12 24.37 25.63
N GLU A 288 -33.76 24.93 24.48
CA GLU A 288 -34.60 25.86 23.70
C GLU A 288 -35.94 25.21 23.32
N LEU A 289 -35.91 23.98 22.81
CA LEU A 289 -37.11 23.20 22.47
C LEU A 289 -38.01 22.99 23.69
N LYS A 290 -37.41 22.65 24.85
CA LYS A 290 -38.16 22.45 26.08
C LYS A 290 -38.84 23.74 26.54
N GLN A 291 -38.13 24.87 26.54
CA GLN A 291 -38.72 26.17 26.89
C GLN A 291 -39.86 26.56 25.94
N SER A 292 -39.66 26.39 24.63
CA SER A 292 -40.70 26.69 23.64
C SER A 292 -41.94 25.83 23.84
N ASN A 293 -41.76 24.54 24.16
CA ASN A 293 -42.86 23.63 24.44
C ASN A 293 -43.62 24.01 25.72
N GLU A 294 -42.91 24.34 26.81
CA GLU A 294 -43.54 24.83 28.05
C GLU A 294 -44.30 26.14 27.84
N PHE A 295 -43.77 27.05 27.03
CA PHE A 295 -44.47 28.30 26.66
C PHE A 295 -45.75 28.01 25.87
N LEU A 296 -45.67 27.14 24.86
CA LEU A 296 -46.82 26.72 24.06
C LEU A 296 -47.89 26.03 24.91
N GLU A 297 -47.48 25.17 25.85
CA GLU A 297 -48.39 24.49 26.76
C GLU A 297 -49.15 25.48 27.65
N LYS A 298 -48.44 26.46 28.24
CA LYS A 298 -49.08 27.53 29.03
C LYS A 298 -50.02 28.40 28.20
N ALA A 299 -49.61 28.78 26.99
CA ALA A 299 -50.46 29.55 26.09
C ALA A 299 -51.74 28.78 25.72
N ASN A 300 -51.62 27.48 25.44
CA ASN A 300 -52.75 26.60 25.15
C ASN A 300 -53.68 26.43 26.37
N GLN A 301 -53.13 26.25 27.58
CA GLN A 301 -53.93 26.23 28.81
C GLN A 301 -54.70 27.54 29.00
N LYS A 302 -54.05 28.70 28.81
CA LYS A 302 -54.71 30.01 28.92
C LYS A 302 -55.82 30.18 27.89
N LEU A 303 -55.58 29.73 26.66
CA LEU A 303 -56.59 29.75 25.60
C LEU A 303 -57.82 28.92 26.01
N LYS A 304 -57.61 27.71 26.52
CA LYS A 304 -58.69 26.83 27.00
C LYS A 304 -59.46 27.43 28.17
N GLU A 305 -58.78 28.09 29.12
CA GLU A 305 -59.45 28.80 30.21
C GLU A 305 -60.34 29.94 29.69
N LEU A 306 -59.83 30.73 28.73
CA LEU A 306 -60.58 31.83 28.12
C LEU A 306 -61.79 31.31 27.33
N ASP A 307 -61.62 30.23 26.57
CA ASP A 307 -62.72 29.57 25.86
C ASP A 307 -63.79 29.06 26.83
N GLY A 308 -63.38 28.49 27.98
CA GLY A 308 -64.28 28.07 29.05
C GLY A 308 -65.09 29.23 29.64
N LEU A 309 -64.41 30.30 30.07
CA LEU A 309 -65.06 31.50 30.62
C LEU A 309 -66.03 32.14 29.62
N LYS A 310 -65.65 32.17 28.33
CA LYS A 310 -66.52 32.66 27.26
C LYS A 310 -67.77 31.81 27.12
N SER A 311 -67.63 30.48 27.17
CA SER A 311 -68.78 29.56 27.13
C SER A 311 -69.72 29.75 28.32
N ASP A 312 -69.16 29.89 29.53
CA ASP A 312 -69.93 30.11 30.76
C ASP A 312 -70.68 31.45 30.71
N PHE A 313 -70.02 32.52 30.26
CA PHE A 313 -70.62 33.83 30.08
C PHE A 313 -71.80 33.79 29.10
N VAL A 314 -71.62 33.20 27.92
CA VAL A 314 -72.68 33.08 26.90
C VAL A 314 -73.87 32.27 27.44
N SER A 315 -73.61 31.20 28.18
CA SER A 315 -74.64 30.38 28.83
C SER A 315 -75.43 31.19 29.87
N MET A 316 -74.72 31.92 30.75
CA MET A 316 -75.32 32.77 31.78
C MET A 316 -76.21 33.86 31.18
N VAL A 317 -75.70 34.61 30.20
CA VAL A 317 -76.46 35.66 29.51
C VAL A 317 -77.71 35.07 28.84
N SER A 318 -77.58 33.91 28.19
CA SER A 318 -78.72 33.24 27.56
C SER A 318 -79.81 32.85 28.58
N HIS A 319 -79.43 32.45 29.80
CA HIS A 319 -80.37 32.09 30.85
C HIS A 319 -81.10 33.32 31.41
N GLU A 320 -80.36 34.37 31.76
CA GLU A 320 -80.93 35.64 32.25
C GLU A 320 -81.88 36.29 31.24
N LEU A 321 -81.62 36.15 29.95
CA LEU A 321 -82.54 36.63 28.89
C LEU A 321 -83.80 35.76 28.75
N LYS A 322 -83.71 34.44 28.94
CA LYS A 322 -84.85 33.53 28.80
C LYS A 322 -85.87 33.63 29.94
N MET A 323 -85.41 33.84 31.18
CA MET A 323 -86.29 33.92 32.36
C MET A 323 -87.40 34.98 32.26
N PRO A 324 -87.12 36.27 31.95
CA PRO A 324 -88.17 37.28 31.82
C PRO A 324 -89.06 37.01 30.61
N LEU A 325 -88.51 36.50 29.49
CA LEU A 325 -89.32 36.08 28.34
C LEU A 325 -90.32 34.98 28.70
N ALA A 326 -89.88 33.98 29.48
CA ALA A 326 -90.77 32.93 29.96
C ALA A 326 -91.85 33.49 30.90
N ALA A 327 -91.51 34.46 31.76
CA ALA A 327 -92.47 35.14 32.62
C ALA A 327 -93.48 35.98 31.83
N ILE A 328 -93.04 36.71 30.81
CA ILE A 328 -93.90 37.46 29.88
C ILE A 328 -94.82 36.50 29.14
N LYS A 329 -94.29 35.42 28.57
CA LYS A 329 -95.07 34.41 27.85
C LYS A 329 -96.14 33.78 28.74
N THR A 330 -95.77 33.36 29.95
CA THR A 330 -96.74 32.77 30.90
C THR A 330 -97.82 33.78 31.28
N SER A 331 -97.43 35.04 31.57
CA SER A 331 -98.39 36.08 31.95
C SER A 331 -99.33 36.46 30.81
N THR A 332 -98.83 36.45 29.57
CA THR A 332 -99.66 36.68 28.36
C THR A 332 -100.56 35.49 28.02
N GLU A 333 -100.12 34.25 28.25
CA GLU A 333 -100.96 33.05 28.14
C GLU A 333 -102.10 33.10 29.18
N LEU A 334 -101.80 33.44 30.43
CA LEU A 334 -102.82 33.62 31.48
C LEU A 334 -103.83 34.74 31.15
N LEU A 335 -103.36 35.86 30.59
CA LEU A 335 -104.25 36.94 30.13
C LEU A 335 -105.16 36.51 28.97
N LYS A 336 -104.67 35.63 28.09
CA LYS A 336 -105.42 35.11 26.94
C LYS A 336 -106.51 34.13 27.37
N ASP A 337 -106.22 33.30 28.38
CA ASP A 337 -107.13 32.24 28.85
C ASP A 337 -108.12 32.74 29.92
N ALA A 338 -107.97 33.98 30.42
CA ALA A 338 -108.84 34.57 31.44
C ALA A 338 -110.26 34.90 30.93
N ASP A 339 -111.25 34.11 31.36
CA ASP A 339 -112.68 34.28 31.07
C ASP A 339 -113.33 35.36 31.98
N GLU A 340 -114.47 35.96 31.56
CA GLU A 340 -115.09 37.13 32.24
C GLU A 340 -115.53 36.87 33.71
N ASN A 341 -115.52 35.62 34.17
CA ASN A 341 -115.96 35.22 35.52
C ASN A 341 -114.84 34.68 36.44
N GLU A 342 -113.56 34.73 36.03
CA GLU A 342 -112.43 34.28 36.87
C GLU A 342 -111.78 35.41 37.68
N LEU A 343 -111.42 35.11 38.93
CA LEU A 343 -110.70 35.97 39.89
C LEU A 343 -109.21 36.19 39.52
N ILE A 344 -108.90 36.40 38.25
CA ILE A 344 -107.54 36.72 37.80
C ILE A 344 -107.39 38.24 37.71
N ASP A 345 -106.46 38.79 38.47
CA ASP A 345 -106.10 40.20 38.41
C ASP A 345 -105.31 40.48 37.11
N LYS A 346 -106.03 40.96 36.09
CA LYS A 346 -105.45 41.30 34.78
C LYS A 346 -104.44 42.44 34.88
N ASP A 347 -104.63 43.37 35.81
CA ASP A 347 -103.74 44.51 36.00
C ASP A 347 -102.39 44.03 36.58
N GLU A 348 -102.40 43.09 37.54
CA GLU A 348 -101.17 42.48 38.07
C GLU A 348 -100.36 41.74 36.97
N LEU A 349 -101.03 41.01 36.08
CA LEU A 349 -100.38 40.29 34.99
C LEU A 349 -99.78 41.25 33.94
N ILE A 350 -100.50 42.32 33.59
CA ILE A 350 -99.98 43.37 32.70
C ILE A 350 -98.78 44.06 33.33
N GLU A 351 -98.85 44.40 34.60
CA GLU A 351 -97.75 45.03 35.32
C GLU A 351 -96.52 44.10 35.39
N LYS A 352 -96.74 42.80 35.59
CA LYS A 352 -95.68 41.79 35.56
C LYS A 352 -95.03 41.66 34.19
N ILE A 353 -95.80 41.76 33.10
CA ILE A 353 -95.26 41.82 31.73
C ILE A 353 -94.41 43.06 31.55
N LEU A 354 -94.94 44.24 31.87
CA LEU A 354 -94.24 45.52 31.71
C LEU A 354 -92.92 45.54 32.49
N ARG A 355 -92.93 45.12 33.76
CA ARG A 355 -91.71 45.02 34.57
C ARG A 355 -90.66 44.08 33.95
N ASN A 356 -91.07 42.96 33.38
CA ASN A 356 -90.15 42.02 32.73
C ASN A 356 -89.64 42.52 31.38
N VAL A 357 -90.47 43.24 30.60
CA VAL A 357 -90.06 43.92 29.37
C VAL A 357 -89.03 45.01 29.70
N ASP A 358 -89.28 45.84 30.71
CA ASP A 358 -88.34 46.87 31.15
C ASP A 358 -87.02 46.26 31.66
N ARG A 359 -87.10 45.16 32.42
CA ARG A 359 -85.91 44.41 32.84
C ARG A 359 -85.14 43.86 31.63
N GLN A 360 -85.82 43.30 30.64
CA GLN A 360 -85.17 42.77 29.45
C GLN A 360 -84.52 43.87 28.60
N THR A 361 -85.21 45.00 28.42
CA THR A 361 -84.66 46.17 27.72
C THR A 361 -83.41 46.69 28.42
N ARG A 362 -83.41 46.79 29.76
CA ARG A 362 -82.21 47.14 30.52
C ARG A 362 -81.06 46.16 30.27
N MET A 363 -81.31 44.85 30.35
CA MET A 363 -80.25 43.84 30.08
C MET A 363 -79.69 43.91 28.66
N VAL A 364 -80.52 44.18 27.65
CA VAL A 364 -80.05 44.36 26.27
C VAL A 364 -79.18 45.62 26.16
N ASN A 365 -79.58 46.72 26.78
CA ASN A 365 -78.81 47.95 26.81
C ASN A 365 -77.48 47.75 27.55
N ASP A 366 -77.48 47.08 28.70
CA ASP A 366 -76.25 46.75 29.44
C ASP A 366 -75.27 45.92 28.59
N GLN A 367 -75.78 44.97 27.78
CA GLN A 367 -74.95 44.18 26.86
C GLN A 367 -74.40 45.00 25.68
N LEU A 368 -75.19 45.93 25.14
CA LEU A 368 -74.75 46.85 24.09
C LEU A 368 -73.70 47.82 24.61
N ASP A 369 -73.88 48.35 25.83
CA ASP A 369 -72.93 49.22 26.50
C ASP A 369 -71.62 48.46 26.77
N LEU A 370 -71.69 47.23 27.28
CA LEU A 370 -70.52 46.37 27.46
C LEU A 370 -69.78 46.11 26.13
N SER A 371 -70.51 45.84 25.05
CA SER A 371 -69.91 45.62 23.72
C SER A 371 -69.25 46.90 23.17
N GLN A 372 -69.83 48.08 23.42
CA GLN A 372 -69.23 49.37 23.07
C GLN A 372 -67.99 49.68 23.90
N ILE A 373 -67.96 49.27 25.17
CA ILE A 373 -66.76 49.37 26.04
C ILE A 373 -65.65 48.46 25.51
N GLU A 374 -65.93 47.18 25.25
CA GLU A 374 -64.93 46.21 24.77
C GLU A 374 -64.35 46.58 23.40
N SER A 375 -65.16 47.16 22.53
CA SER A 375 -64.72 47.67 21.22
C SER A 375 -64.08 49.07 21.28
N GLY A 376 -64.06 49.72 22.45
CA GLY A 376 -63.48 51.05 22.64
C GLY A 376 -64.29 52.20 22.02
N MET A 377 -65.56 51.97 21.67
CA MET A 377 -66.43 52.92 20.96
C MET A 377 -67.34 53.74 21.88
N MET A 378 -67.29 53.54 23.20
CA MET A 378 -68.15 54.25 24.15
C MET A 378 -67.74 55.73 24.26
N ASN A 379 -68.64 56.64 23.90
CA ASN A 379 -68.42 58.09 23.99
C ASN A 379 -68.99 58.65 25.30
N PHE A 380 -68.11 59.03 26.23
CA PHE A 380 -68.50 59.68 27.47
C PHE A 380 -68.62 61.20 27.28
N LYS A 381 -69.80 61.76 27.59
CA LYS A 381 -69.96 63.21 27.76
C LYS A 381 -69.69 63.56 29.22
N LYS A 382 -68.62 64.30 29.47
CA LYS A 382 -68.26 64.76 30.82
C LYS A 382 -68.73 66.21 30.96
N GLU A 383 -69.56 66.48 31.96
CA GLU A 383 -70.07 67.80 32.30
C GLU A 383 -70.08 68.01 33.82
N GLU A 384 -70.07 69.28 34.26
CA GLU A 384 -70.23 69.61 35.69
C GLU A 384 -71.68 69.36 36.10
N VAL A 385 -71.88 68.59 37.16
CA VAL A 385 -73.19 68.21 37.68
C VAL A 385 -73.30 68.59 39.15
N ASP A 386 -74.49 69.00 39.59
CA ASP A 386 -74.77 69.24 41.02
C ASP A 386 -74.91 67.89 41.74
N LEU A 387 -73.91 67.56 42.56
CA LEU A 387 -73.90 66.35 43.37
C LEU A 387 -75.11 66.24 44.31
N HIS A 388 -75.59 67.36 44.85
CA HIS A 388 -76.76 67.34 45.72
C HIS A 388 -77.99 66.88 44.95
N GLU A 389 -78.17 67.36 43.72
CA GLU A 389 -79.27 66.96 42.84
C GLU A 389 -79.18 65.47 42.51
N VAL A 390 -78.02 65.00 42.02
CA VAL A 390 -77.82 63.59 41.65
C VAL A 390 -78.11 62.64 42.82
N ILE A 391 -77.62 62.97 44.02
CA ILE A 391 -77.85 62.16 45.23
C ILE A 391 -79.33 62.19 45.60
N SER A 392 -79.97 63.36 45.55
CA SER A 392 -81.39 63.49 45.89
C SER A 392 -82.26 62.67 44.93
N THR A 393 -82.03 62.77 43.61
CA THR A 393 -82.74 61.98 42.60
C THR A 393 -82.51 60.48 42.78
N SER A 394 -81.30 60.08 43.15
CA SER A 394 -80.97 58.67 43.39
C SER A 394 -81.71 58.12 44.62
N ILE A 395 -81.74 58.88 45.72
CA ILE A 395 -82.49 58.53 46.93
C ILE A 395 -83.98 58.41 46.61
N GLU A 396 -84.53 59.39 45.90
CA GLU A 396 -85.95 59.43 45.53
C GLU A 396 -86.32 58.23 44.64
N THR A 397 -85.45 57.84 43.71
CA THR A 397 -85.65 56.67 42.82
C THR A 397 -85.63 55.34 43.59
N VAL A 398 -84.77 55.21 44.61
CA VAL A 398 -84.69 54.00 45.45
C VAL A 398 -85.88 53.92 46.41
N GLU A 399 -86.36 55.05 46.94
CA GLU A 399 -87.55 55.09 47.80
C GLU A 399 -88.84 54.77 47.04
N LYS A 400 -88.98 55.23 45.79
CA LYS A 400 -90.16 54.95 44.95
C LYS A 400 -90.33 53.48 44.56
N ASN A 401 -89.25 52.72 44.49
CA ASN A 401 -89.28 51.28 44.16
C ASN A 401 -89.48 50.36 45.39
N ARG A 402 -89.81 50.93 46.56
CA ARG A 402 -90.06 50.21 47.82
C ARG A 402 -91.54 50.06 48.20
N LEU A 403 -92.45 50.60 47.40
CA LEU A 403 -93.89 50.30 47.40
C LEU A 403 -94.18 49.41 46.19
#